data_AF-A0A924AU97-F1
#
_entry.id   AF-A0A924AU97-F1
#
_cell.length_a   1.000
_cell.length_b   1.000
_cell.length_c   1.000
_cell.angle_alpha   90.00
_cell.angle_beta   90.00
_cell.angle_gamma   90.00
#
_symmetry.space_group_name_H-M   'P 1'
#
loop_
_entity.id
_entity.type
_entity.pdbx_description
1 polymer ?
#
loop_
_entity_poly.entity_id
_entity_poly.type
_entity_poly.pdbx_seq_one_letter_code
_entity_poly.pdbx_strand_id
1 'polypeptide(L)'
;TYLKLNNLVAMPFSGYFKNGDQYILSASPERFIKKEGSTLLSQPIKGTSKRGSTASEDEALKIQLKNSEKEQSENTMIVDLVRNDLSRTAIAGSVKVAELRGMYTFPNVHQLISSVVSELHPDYNIIDAIQYAFPMGSMTGAPKVSAMKLIDELEPVSRGPFSGTIGYIDPEGNGDFNVLIRSIFYNNQTQTIFMEAGSAITYYADAEKEFAECMLKIAPMLQIILAS
;
A
#
# COMPACT_ATOMS: atom_id res chain seq x y z
N THR A 1 15.87 9.99 12.13
CA THR A 1 14.77 9.02 12.08
C THR A 1 14.55 8.45 10.70
N TYR A 2 14.19 9.25 9.68
CA TYR A 2 13.89 8.76 8.32
C TYR A 2 14.99 7.88 7.71
N LEU A 3 16.24 8.34 7.66
CA LEU A 3 17.34 7.57 7.08
C LEU A 3 17.55 6.22 7.77
N LYS A 4 17.37 6.16 9.10
CA LYS A 4 17.46 4.90 9.85
C LYS A 4 16.34 3.94 9.44
N LEU A 5 15.10 4.44 9.33
CA LEU A 5 13.95 3.65 8.88
C LEU A 5 14.15 3.15 7.44
N ASN A 6 14.56 4.02 6.53
CA ASN A 6 14.76 3.67 5.13
C ASN A 6 15.89 2.63 4.97
N ASN A 7 16.98 2.74 5.72
CA ASN A 7 18.04 1.73 5.71
C ASN A 7 17.58 0.38 6.29
N LEU A 8 16.67 0.38 7.24
CA LEU A 8 16.15 -0.83 7.87
C LEU A 8 15.25 -1.63 6.93
N VAL A 9 14.36 -0.97 6.18
CA VAL A 9 13.37 -1.67 5.34
C VAL A 9 13.65 -1.61 3.84
N ALA A 10 14.33 -0.57 3.36
CA ALA A 10 14.66 -0.29 1.96
C ALA A 10 13.49 -0.53 0.99
N MET A 11 12.33 0.09 1.28
CA MET A 11 11.13 -0.08 0.46
C MET A 11 11.12 0.87 -0.74
N PRO A 12 10.62 0.44 -1.92
CA PRO A 12 10.80 1.15 -3.19
C PRO A 12 10.05 2.48 -3.28
N PHE A 13 8.98 2.67 -2.50
CA PHE A 13 8.14 3.88 -2.54
C PHE A 13 8.22 4.69 -1.25
N SER A 14 9.38 4.60 -0.59
CA SER A 14 9.71 5.39 0.60
C SER A 14 9.85 6.87 0.25
N GLY A 15 9.54 7.75 1.20
CA GLY A 15 9.62 9.19 1.00
C GLY A 15 9.67 9.97 2.30
N TYR A 16 10.32 11.12 2.26
CA TYR A 16 10.30 12.10 3.36
C TYR A 16 9.58 13.36 2.87
N PHE A 17 8.53 13.74 3.59
CA PHE A 17 7.78 14.96 3.29
C PHE A 17 7.73 15.86 4.51
N LYS A 18 7.94 17.16 4.29
CA LYS A 18 7.86 18.19 5.32
C LYS A 18 6.99 19.32 4.79
N ASN A 19 5.96 19.67 5.55
CA ASN A 19 5.16 20.87 5.32
C ASN A 19 4.98 21.62 6.65
N GLY A 20 5.77 22.69 6.85
CA GLY A 20 5.83 23.39 8.13
C GLY A 20 6.23 22.45 9.28
N ASP A 21 5.33 22.30 10.25
CA ASP A 21 5.47 21.43 11.43
C ASP A 21 4.96 20.00 11.21
N GLN A 22 4.44 19.66 10.02
CA GLN A 22 3.97 18.32 9.67
C GLN A 22 5.05 17.55 8.91
N TYR A 23 5.31 16.32 9.35
CA TYR A 23 6.34 15.46 8.81
C TYR A 23 5.78 14.07 8.50
N ILE A 24 6.13 13.54 7.33
CA ILE A 24 5.84 12.16 6.93
C ILE A 24 7.16 11.47 6.63
N LEU A 25 7.41 10.37 7.33
CA LEU A 25 8.55 9.49 7.12
C LEU A 25 7.99 8.17 6.61
N SER A 26 7.79 8.08 5.29
CA SER A 26 7.19 6.93 4.63
C SER A 26 8.23 5.87 4.30
N ALA A 27 7.92 4.63 4.65
CA ALA A 27 8.66 3.43 4.25
C ALA A 27 7.75 2.50 3.41
N SER A 28 7.00 3.11 2.49
CA SER A 28 5.93 2.42 1.77
C SER A 28 6.45 1.37 0.78
N PRO A 29 5.90 0.14 0.84
CA PRO A 29 6.15 -0.90 -0.16
C PRO A 29 5.27 -0.77 -1.39
N GLU A 30 4.20 0.05 -1.35
CA GLU A 30 3.09 -0.02 -2.31
C GLU A 30 2.98 1.26 -3.14
N ARG A 31 2.89 1.07 -4.46
CA ARG A 31 2.56 2.14 -5.41
C ARG A 31 1.06 2.19 -5.58
N PHE A 32 0.50 3.37 -5.32
CA PHE A 32 -0.90 3.65 -5.57
C PHE A 32 -1.15 3.78 -7.08
N ILE A 33 -0.64 4.84 -7.70
CA ILE A 33 -0.81 5.14 -9.13
C ILE A 33 0.47 5.81 -9.63
N LYS A 34 0.95 5.33 -10.78
CA LYS A 34 1.96 6.00 -11.60
C LYS A 34 1.37 6.30 -12.96
N LYS A 35 1.70 7.47 -13.53
CA LYS A 35 1.40 7.84 -14.92
C LYS A 35 2.69 8.07 -15.67
N GLU A 36 2.81 7.47 -16.86
CA GLU A 36 3.86 7.76 -17.85
C GLU A 36 3.20 7.91 -19.22
N GLY A 37 3.24 9.12 -19.79
CA GLY A 37 2.45 9.44 -20.98
C GLY A 37 0.95 9.27 -20.70
N SER A 38 0.28 8.42 -21.47
CA SER A 38 -1.12 8.03 -21.24
C SER A 38 -1.28 6.79 -20.35
N THR A 39 -0.21 6.05 -20.07
CA THR A 39 -0.33 4.79 -19.33
C THR A 39 -0.40 5.04 -17.82
N LEU A 40 -1.44 4.51 -17.18
CA LEU A 40 -1.51 4.37 -15.73
C LEU A 40 -1.07 2.98 -15.29
N LEU A 41 -0.39 2.92 -14.14
CA LEU A 41 0.00 1.70 -13.45
C LEU A 41 -0.36 1.79 -11.97
N SER A 42 -1.08 0.80 -11.46
CA SER A 42 -1.33 0.59 -10.03
C SER A 42 -0.80 -0.78 -9.60
N GLN A 43 -0.19 -0.86 -8.41
CA GLN A 43 0.48 -2.06 -7.94
C GLN A 43 0.03 -2.48 -6.53
N PRO A 44 -1.22 -2.97 -6.36
CA PRO A 44 -1.71 -3.38 -5.06
C PRO A 44 -0.96 -4.60 -4.50
N ILE A 45 -0.84 -4.65 -3.18
CA ILE A 45 -0.17 -5.73 -2.44
C ILE A 45 -1.16 -6.45 -1.52
N LYS A 46 -1.22 -7.79 -1.64
CA LYS A 46 -1.89 -8.70 -0.69
C LYS A 46 -1.15 -10.01 -0.67
N GLY A 47 -0.78 -10.49 0.53
CA GLY A 47 0.22 -11.53 0.72
C GLY A 47 1.56 -10.95 1.16
N THR A 48 1.91 -11.18 2.42
CA THR A 48 3.23 -10.88 2.97
C THR A 48 3.72 -12.07 3.79
N SER A 49 4.98 -12.46 3.60
CA SER A 49 5.65 -13.46 4.42
C SER A 49 6.97 -12.91 4.93
N LYS A 50 7.39 -13.33 6.12
CA LYS A 50 8.71 -13.00 6.67
C LYS A 50 9.82 -13.65 5.84
N ARG A 51 11.06 -13.20 6.01
CA ARG A 51 12.23 -13.93 5.51
C ARG A 51 12.51 -15.17 6.37
N GLY A 52 13.11 -16.17 5.73
CA GLY A 52 13.66 -17.33 6.41
C GLY A 52 15.05 -17.04 6.99
N SER A 53 15.42 -17.78 8.03
CA SER A 53 16.77 -17.72 8.63
C SER A 53 17.80 -18.48 7.80
N THR A 54 17.33 -19.36 6.91
CA THR A 54 18.16 -20.13 5.96
C THR A 54 17.57 -20.03 4.56
N ALA A 55 18.38 -20.28 3.53
CA ALA A 55 17.89 -20.27 2.14
C ALA A 55 16.75 -21.28 1.89
N SER A 56 16.79 -22.44 2.56
CA SER A 56 15.74 -23.46 2.47
C SER A 56 14.43 -22.99 3.12
N GLU A 57 14.52 -22.39 4.31
CA GLU A 57 13.35 -21.82 4.99
C GLU A 57 12.76 -20.65 4.20
N ASP A 58 13.61 -19.78 3.65
CA ASP A 58 13.19 -18.61 2.85
C ASP A 58 12.40 -19.06 1.61
N GLU A 59 12.87 -20.09 0.92
CA GLU A 59 12.19 -20.63 -0.25
C GLU A 59 10.89 -21.35 0.11
N ALA A 60 10.88 -22.10 1.21
CA ALA A 60 9.65 -22.72 1.73
C ALA A 60 8.58 -21.67 2.06
N LEU A 61 8.97 -20.54 2.67
CA LEU A 61 8.07 -19.44 2.99
C LEU A 61 7.51 -18.74 1.74
N LYS A 62 8.30 -18.59 0.67
CA LYS A 62 7.80 -18.09 -0.61
C LYS A 62 6.79 -19.04 -1.23
N ILE A 63 7.10 -20.33 -1.27
CA ILE A 63 6.21 -21.35 -1.85
C ILE A 63 4.89 -21.39 -1.07
N GLN A 64 4.96 -21.36 0.26
CA GLN A 64 3.79 -21.30 1.12
C GLN A 64 2.95 -20.04 0.84
N LEU A 65 3.58 -18.87 0.75
CA LEU A 65 2.89 -17.62 0.45
C LEU A 65 2.21 -17.68 -0.92
N LYS A 66 2.92 -18.14 -1.94
CA LYS A 66 2.42 -18.25 -3.32
C LYS A 66 1.23 -19.21 -3.42
N ASN A 67 1.24 -20.30 -2.66
CA ASN A 67 0.21 -21.34 -2.70
C ASN A 67 -0.92 -21.12 -1.68
N SER A 68 -0.87 -20.06 -0.88
CA SER A 68 -1.92 -19.76 0.10
C SER A 68 -3.21 -19.34 -0.61
N GLU A 69 -4.26 -20.15 -0.49
CA GLU A 69 -5.58 -19.86 -1.07
C GLU A 69 -6.16 -18.54 -0.53
N LYS A 70 -5.94 -18.25 0.76
CA LYS A 70 -6.31 -16.97 1.40
C LYS A 70 -5.68 -15.80 0.67
N GLU A 71 -4.36 -15.81 0.53
CA GLU A 71 -3.62 -14.70 -0.06
C GLU A 71 -3.92 -14.55 -1.56
N GLN A 72 -4.13 -15.67 -2.26
CA GLN A 72 -4.56 -15.64 -3.66
C GLN A 72 -5.95 -15.03 -3.83
N SER A 73 -6.89 -15.37 -2.95
CA SER A 73 -8.25 -14.83 -2.95
C SER A 73 -8.25 -13.33 -2.65
N GLU A 74 -7.57 -12.90 -1.60
CA GLU A 74 -7.45 -11.49 -1.23
C GLU A 74 -6.78 -10.66 -2.33
N ASN A 75 -5.73 -11.20 -2.96
CA ASN A 75 -5.05 -10.52 -4.05
C ASN A 75 -5.94 -10.41 -5.29
N THR A 76 -6.70 -11.45 -5.63
CA THR A 76 -7.65 -11.39 -6.75
C THR A 76 -8.75 -10.37 -6.50
N MET A 77 -9.32 -10.36 -5.30
CA MET A 77 -10.33 -9.39 -4.89
C MET A 77 -9.81 -7.95 -5.02
N ILE A 78 -8.58 -7.69 -4.59
CA ILE A 78 -8.02 -6.33 -4.68
C ILE A 78 -7.68 -5.91 -6.09
N VAL A 79 -7.21 -6.84 -6.92
CA VAL A 79 -6.97 -6.59 -8.34
C VAL A 79 -8.28 -6.20 -9.03
N ASP A 80 -9.38 -6.90 -8.76
CA ASP A 80 -10.67 -6.57 -9.36
C ASP A 80 -11.20 -5.21 -8.92
N LEU A 81 -11.01 -4.84 -7.65
CA LEU A 81 -11.35 -3.50 -7.18
C LEU A 81 -10.51 -2.42 -7.89
N VAL A 82 -9.20 -2.62 -8.01
CA VAL A 82 -8.30 -1.67 -8.69
C VAL A 82 -8.61 -1.57 -10.19
N ARG A 83 -8.99 -2.69 -10.84
CA ARG A 83 -9.48 -2.66 -12.22
C ARG A 83 -10.73 -1.80 -12.36
N ASN A 84 -11.67 -1.91 -11.40
CA ASN A 84 -12.86 -1.07 -11.38
C ASN A 84 -12.50 0.41 -11.18
N ASP A 85 -11.60 0.71 -10.25
CA ASP A 85 -11.12 2.07 -9.99
C ASP A 85 -10.52 2.71 -11.25
N LEU A 86 -9.55 2.05 -11.89
CA LEU A 86 -8.89 2.55 -13.10
C LEU A 86 -9.87 2.67 -14.29
N SER A 87 -10.89 1.81 -14.36
CA SER A 87 -11.87 1.85 -15.46
C SER A 87 -12.64 3.16 -15.55
N ARG A 88 -12.74 3.92 -14.46
CA ARG A 88 -13.50 5.18 -14.41
C ARG A 88 -12.86 6.30 -15.24
N THR A 89 -11.54 6.27 -15.41
CA THR A 89 -10.78 7.27 -16.19
C THR A 89 -10.07 6.68 -17.39
N ALA A 90 -10.20 5.36 -17.62
CA ALA A 90 -9.51 4.67 -18.70
C ALA A 90 -10.27 4.75 -20.03
N ILE A 91 -9.53 4.67 -21.14
CA ILE A 91 -10.08 4.33 -22.45
C ILE A 91 -10.77 2.97 -22.35
N ALA A 92 -11.98 2.86 -22.90
CA ALA A 92 -12.78 1.64 -22.85
C ALA A 92 -11.99 0.42 -23.35
N GLY A 93 -11.98 -0.66 -22.57
CA GLY A 93 -11.25 -1.90 -22.89
C GLY A 93 -9.73 -1.86 -22.70
N SER A 94 -9.15 -0.76 -22.22
CA SER A 94 -7.70 -0.64 -22.01
C SER A 94 -7.20 -1.23 -20.68
N VAL A 95 -8.08 -1.40 -19.68
CA VAL A 95 -7.71 -1.91 -18.35
C VAL A 95 -7.29 -3.38 -18.44
N LYS A 96 -6.04 -3.68 -18.06
CA LYS A 96 -5.44 -5.01 -18.12
C LYS A 96 -4.69 -5.34 -16.84
N VAL A 97 -4.70 -6.61 -16.46
CA VAL A 97 -3.81 -7.13 -15.41
C VAL A 97 -2.51 -7.55 -16.10
N ALA A 98 -1.48 -6.71 -16.00
CA ALA A 98 -0.17 -6.97 -16.60
C ALA A 98 0.58 -8.09 -15.88
N GLU A 99 0.41 -8.18 -14.56
CA GLU A 99 0.96 -9.24 -13.73
C GLU A 99 -0.01 -9.54 -12.58
N LEU A 100 -0.27 -10.82 -12.32
CA LEU A 100 -1.13 -11.26 -11.23
C LEU A 100 -0.31 -12.07 -10.23
N ARG A 101 -0.21 -11.58 -8.98
CA ARG A 101 0.45 -12.25 -7.85
C ARG A 101 1.94 -12.53 -8.11
N GLY A 102 2.65 -11.56 -8.66
CA GLY A 102 4.10 -11.61 -8.80
C GLY A 102 4.78 -11.71 -7.43
N MET A 103 5.81 -12.55 -7.31
CA MET A 103 6.54 -12.77 -6.06
C MET A 103 7.77 -11.86 -5.98
N TYR A 104 7.75 -10.91 -5.05
CA TYR A 104 8.83 -9.92 -4.87
C TYR A 104 9.49 -10.10 -3.51
N THR A 105 10.82 -10.05 -3.48
CA THR A 105 11.61 -10.19 -2.25
C THR A 105 12.27 -8.86 -1.89
N PHE A 106 12.03 -8.42 -0.66
CA PHE A 106 12.65 -7.25 -0.04
C PHE A 106 13.54 -7.71 1.13
N PRO A 107 14.37 -6.83 1.71
CA PRO A 107 15.29 -7.22 2.78
C PRO A 107 14.62 -7.99 3.92
N ASN A 108 13.41 -7.58 4.34
CA ASN A 108 12.74 -8.12 5.52
C ASN A 108 11.49 -8.98 5.24
N VAL A 109 10.99 -9.00 4.00
CA VAL A 109 9.75 -9.71 3.65
C VAL A 109 9.72 -10.19 2.20
N HIS A 110 8.89 -11.19 1.93
CA HIS A 110 8.36 -11.51 0.60
C HIS A 110 6.96 -10.93 0.46
N GLN A 111 6.61 -10.45 -0.73
CA GLN A 111 5.28 -9.89 -1.02
C GLN A 111 4.74 -10.37 -2.36
N LEU A 112 3.43 -10.56 -2.40
CA LEU A 112 2.70 -10.77 -3.64
C LEU A 112 2.17 -9.43 -4.15
N ILE A 113 2.65 -9.01 -5.32
CA ILE A 113 2.31 -7.74 -5.96
C ILE A 113 1.64 -8.06 -7.29
N SER A 114 0.53 -7.40 -7.56
CA SER A 114 -0.12 -7.44 -8.87
C SER A 114 0.02 -6.10 -9.56
N SER A 115 0.09 -6.09 -10.88
CA SER A 115 0.20 -4.87 -11.69
C SER A 115 -1.03 -4.73 -12.57
N VAL A 116 -1.80 -3.65 -12.36
CA VAL A 116 -2.95 -3.29 -13.18
C VAL A 116 -2.60 -2.04 -13.98
N VAL A 117 -2.79 -2.11 -15.29
CA VAL A 117 -2.47 -1.02 -16.21
C VAL A 117 -3.72 -0.58 -16.98
N SER A 118 -3.76 0.68 -17.38
CA SER A 118 -4.81 1.21 -18.26
C SER A 118 -4.29 2.40 -19.06
N GLU A 119 -4.92 2.68 -20.20
CA GLU A 119 -4.67 3.92 -20.93
C GLU A 119 -5.64 5.01 -20.43
N LEU A 120 -5.11 6.11 -19.93
CA LEU A 120 -5.87 7.27 -19.46
C LEU A 120 -6.60 7.91 -20.64
N HIS A 121 -7.91 8.16 -20.47
CA HIS A 121 -8.69 8.88 -21.47
C HIS A 121 -8.18 10.33 -21.59
N PRO A 122 -8.08 10.90 -22.81
CA PRO A 122 -7.55 12.25 -23.02
C PRO A 122 -8.27 13.38 -22.25
N ASP A 123 -9.50 13.15 -21.83
CA ASP A 123 -10.30 14.12 -21.05
C ASP A 123 -9.90 14.17 -19.56
N TYR A 124 -9.07 13.23 -19.09
CA TYR A 124 -8.64 13.14 -17.70
C TYR A 124 -7.14 13.38 -17.58
N ASN A 125 -6.73 13.93 -16.44
CA ASN A 125 -5.35 14.03 -16.03
C ASN A 125 -5.06 13.10 -14.82
N ILE A 126 -3.82 13.13 -14.32
CA ILE A 126 -3.40 12.27 -13.20
C ILE A 126 -4.14 12.57 -11.89
N ILE A 127 -4.54 13.82 -11.65
CA ILE A 127 -5.31 14.19 -10.46
C ILE A 127 -6.70 13.58 -10.52
N ASP A 128 -7.34 13.57 -11.69
CA ASP A 128 -8.61 12.88 -11.88
C ASP A 128 -8.44 11.38 -11.61
N ALA A 129 -7.44 10.73 -12.20
CA ALA A 129 -7.16 9.31 -11.95
C ALA A 129 -7.00 9.00 -10.45
N ILE A 130 -6.27 9.85 -9.72
CA ILE A 130 -6.13 9.76 -8.27
C ILE A 130 -7.47 9.91 -7.56
N GLN A 131 -8.24 10.97 -7.84
CA GLN A 131 -9.53 11.23 -7.20
C GLN A 131 -10.54 10.11 -7.43
N TYR A 132 -10.57 9.55 -8.64
CA TYR A 132 -11.50 8.49 -9.01
C TYR A 132 -11.12 7.13 -8.40
N ALA A 133 -9.84 6.87 -8.15
CA ALA A 133 -9.36 5.64 -7.54
C ALA A 133 -9.25 5.71 -6.00
N PHE A 134 -9.18 6.92 -5.43
CA PHE A 134 -8.99 7.13 -4.00
C PHE A 134 -10.24 6.79 -3.17
N PRO A 135 -10.10 6.22 -1.96
CA PRO A 135 -8.86 5.70 -1.37
C PRO A 135 -8.44 4.35 -1.95
N MET A 136 -7.18 3.97 -1.72
CA MET A 136 -6.59 2.76 -2.28
C MET A 136 -7.37 1.52 -1.87
N GLY A 137 -7.58 0.64 -2.85
CA GLY A 137 -8.31 -0.60 -2.62
C GLY A 137 -7.75 -1.43 -1.48
N SER A 138 -6.42 -1.62 -1.47
CA SER A 138 -5.68 -2.40 -0.48
C SER A 138 -5.90 -1.94 0.96
N MET A 139 -6.28 -0.68 1.15
CA MET A 139 -6.47 -0.01 2.44
C MET A 139 -7.92 0.21 2.84
N THR A 140 -8.87 -0.19 1.99
CA THR A 140 -10.30 -0.08 2.26
C THR A 140 -10.90 -1.47 2.40
N GLY A 141 -11.44 -2.00 1.30
CA GLY A 141 -12.10 -3.29 1.23
C GLY A 141 -13.01 -3.35 0.00
N ALA A 142 -13.63 -4.51 -0.25
CA ALA A 142 -14.57 -4.69 -1.33
C ALA A 142 -15.92 -5.17 -0.79
N PRO A 143 -17.04 -4.47 -1.05
CA PRO A 143 -17.18 -3.20 -1.78
C PRO A 143 -16.63 -1.97 -1.04
N LYS A 144 -15.94 -1.07 -1.76
CA LYS A 144 -15.19 0.07 -1.20
C LYS A 144 -16.01 0.98 -0.28
N VAL A 145 -17.17 1.44 -0.73
CA VAL A 145 -18.02 2.36 0.05
C VAL A 145 -18.52 1.72 1.35
N SER A 146 -18.93 0.45 1.31
CA SER A 146 -19.39 -0.26 2.49
C SER A 146 -18.24 -0.50 3.48
N ALA A 147 -17.06 -0.89 2.97
CA ALA A 147 -15.87 -1.04 3.80
C ALA A 147 -15.47 0.27 4.49
N MET A 148 -15.51 1.40 3.77
CA MET A 148 -15.21 2.72 4.35
C MET A 148 -16.20 3.13 5.45
N LYS A 149 -17.48 2.78 5.33
CA LYS A 149 -18.47 3.04 6.39
C LYS A 149 -18.17 2.23 7.65
N LEU A 150 -17.80 0.96 7.50
CA LEU A 150 -17.41 0.11 8.63
C LEU A 150 -16.10 0.60 9.27
N ILE A 151 -15.15 1.06 8.47
CA ILE A 151 -13.91 1.69 8.97
C ILE A 151 -14.25 2.91 9.84
N ASP A 152 -15.11 3.80 9.35
CA ASP A 152 -15.52 5.01 10.08
C ASP A 152 -16.30 4.70 11.37
N GLU A 153 -17.07 3.60 11.38
CA GLU A 153 -17.81 3.14 12.56
C GLU A 153 -16.92 2.46 13.61
N LEU A 154 -15.93 1.67 13.17
CA LEU A 154 -15.16 0.76 14.03
C LEU A 154 -13.81 1.32 14.48
N GLU A 155 -13.16 2.17 13.67
CA GLU A 155 -11.87 2.75 14.04
C GLU A 155 -12.07 3.91 15.04
N PRO A 156 -11.29 3.97 16.12
CA PRO A 156 -11.50 4.95 17.19
C PRO A 156 -11.07 6.37 16.80
N VAL A 157 -10.41 6.53 15.66
CA VAL A 157 -9.84 7.79 15.17
C VAL A 157 -9.93 7.87 13.66
N SER A 158 -10.02 9.08 13.12
CA SER A 158 -9.80 9.29 11.69
C SER A 158 -8.32 9.02 11.35
N ARG A 159 -8.09 8.30 10.26
CA ARG A 159 -6.73 7.90 9.80
C ARG A 159 -5.79 9.07 9.46
N GLY A 160 -6.35 10.25 9.19
CA GLY A 160 -5.56 11.41 8.74
C GLY A 160 -4.73 11.05 7.49
N PRO A 161 -3.40 11.22 7.50
CA PRO A 161 -2.56 10.86 6.36
C PRO A 161 -2.34 9.35 6.19
N PHE A 162 -2.61 8.51 7.20
CA PHE A 162 -2.51 7.06 7.07
C PHE A 162 -3.51 6.56 6.02
N SER A 163 -3.08 5.62 5.17
CA SER A 163 -3.80 5.16 3.97
C SER A 163 -4.06 6.25 2.91
N GLY A 164 -3.42 7.41 3.02
CA GLY A 164 -3.37 8.44 1.99
C GLY A 164 -2.28 8.19 0.95
N THR A 165 -1.82 9.25 0.29
CA THR A 165 -0.71 9.19 -0.67
C THR A 165 0.20 10.42 -0.60
N ILE A 166 1.49 10.22 -0.88
CA ILE A 166 2.39 11.28 -1.34
C ILE A 166 3.02 10.87 -2.66
N GLY A 167 3.39 11.85 -3.45
CA GLY A 167 4.00 11.64 -4.75
C GLY A 167 4.49 12.95 -5.35
N TYR A 168 4.76 12.91 -6.65
CA TYR A 168 5.12 14.08 -7.43
C TYR A 168 4.40 14.08 -8.77
N ILE A 169 4.33 15.25 -9.40
CA ILE A 169 3.91 15.42 -10.78
C ILE A 169 5.02 16.24 -11.46
N ASP A 170 5.52 15.76 -12.59
CA ASP A 170 6.51 16.47 -13.39
C ASP A 170 5.83 17.50 -14.34
N PRO A 171 6.59 18.42 -14.96
CA PRO A 171 6.03 19.41 -15.89
C PRO A 171 5.28 18.80 -17.09
N GLU A 172 5.60 17.57 -17.48
CA GLU A 172 4.95 16.81 -18.54
C GLU A 172 3.64 16.14 -18.07
N GLY A 173 3.31 16.26 -16.79
CA GLY A 173 2.10 15.70 -16.18
C GLY A 173 2.19 14.19 -15.92
N ASN A 174 3.39 13.61 -15.90
CA ASN A 174 3.64 12.27 -15.35
C ASN A 174 3.78 12.37 -13.83
N GLY A 175 3.67 11.25 -13.14
CA GLY A 175 3.79 11.25 -11.70
C GLY A 175 3.79 9.85 -11.11
N ASP A 176 4.19 9.76 -9.85
CA ASP A 176 4.26 8.50 -9.11
C ASP A 176 3.86 8.73 -7.66
N PHE A 177 2.89 7.96 -7.19
CA PHE A 177 2.20 8.15 -5.93
C PHE A 177 2.21 6.84 -5.15
N ASN A 178 2.60 6.91 -3.88
CA ASN A 178 2.66 5.74 -3.00
C ASN A 178 1.35 5.57 -2.21
N VAL A 179 1.26 4.49 -1.45
CA VAL A 179 0.27 4.35 -0.37
C VAL A 179 0.96 4.69 0.94
N LEU A 180 0.40 5.59 1.75
CA LEU A 180 0.96 5.97 3.05
C LEU A 180 0.68 4.90 4.12
N ILE A 181 1.45 3.82 4.02
CA ILE A 181 1.54 2.73 4.99
C ILE A 181 2.99 2.53 5.42
N ARG A 182 3.20 1.82 6.54
CA ARG A 182 4.55 1.67 7.14
C ARG A 182 5.26 3.03 7.27
N SER A 183 4.49 4.03 7.71
CA SER A 183 4.89 5.43 7.75
C SER A 183 4.76 6.01 9.16
N ILE A 184 5.70 6.88 9.53
CA ILE A 184 5.66 7.65 10.78
C ILE A 184 5.19 9.05 10.44
N PHE A 185 4.13 9.50 11.11
CA PHE A 185 3.60 10.85 10.99
C PHE A 185 3.96 11.63 12.25
N TYR A 186 4.64 12.76 12.10
CA TYR A 186 5.07 13.58 13.23
C TYR A 186 4.59 15.01 13.08
N ASN A 187 4.01 15.53 14.14
CA ASN A 187 3.60 16.91 14.27
C ASN A 187 4.50 17.59 15.31
N ASN A 188 5.36 18.52 14.85
CA ASN A 188 6.29 19.25 15.70
C ASN A 188 5.61 20.32 16.57
N GLN A 189 4.44 20.81 16.18
CA GLN A 189 3.70 21.78 16.99
C GLN A 189 3.10 21.10 18.24
N THR A 190 2.52 19.92 18.07
CA THR A 190 1.89 19.15 19.17
C THR A 190 2.84 18.16 19.83
N GLN A 191 4.03 17.95 19.25
CA GLN A 191 4.99 16.92 19.66
C GLN A 191 4.39 15.50 19.65
N THR A 192 3.47 15.22 18.72
CA THR A 192 2.80 13.91 18.61
C THR A 192 3.33 13.09 17.47
N ILE A 193 3.53 11.80 17.71
CA ILE A 193 3.81 10.78 16.69
C ILE A 193 2.55 9.93 16.51
N PHE A 194 2.14 9.76 15.26
CA PHE A 194 1.09 8.84 14.86
C PHE A 194 1.68 7.76 13.95
N MET A 195 1.35 6.50 14.25
CA MET A 195 1.75 5.32 13.49
C MET A 195 0.59 4.34 13.54
N GLU A 196 0.26 3.75 12.40
CA GLU A 196 -0.86 2.83 12.30
C GLU A 196 -0.51 1.67 11.37
N ALA A 197 -1.07 0.51 11.68
CA ALA A 197 -0.99 -0.69 10.87
C ALA A 197 -2.33 -1.39 10.92
N GLY A 198 -2.77 -1.89 9.77
CA GLY A 198 -4.02 -2.64 9.63
C GLY A 198 -3.78 -4.02 9.02
N SER A 199 -4.82 -4.85 9.11
CA SER A 199 -4.90 -6.14 8.44
C SER A 199 -6.25 -6.32 7.74
N ALA A 200 -6.30 -7.22 6.77
CA ALA A 200 -7.50 -7.43 5.96
C ALA A 200 -8.46 -8.40 6.66
N ILE A 201 -9.61 -7.90 7.11
CA ILE A 201 -10.64 -8.74 7.71
C ILE A 201 -11.47 -9.39 6.61
N THR A 202 -11.36 -10.71 6.49
CA THR A 202 -12.18 -11.54 5.60
C THR A 202 -13.06 -12.48 6.42
N TYR A 203 -13.93 -13.24 5.77
CA TYR A 203 -14.81 -14.20 6.43
C TYR A 203 -14.07 -15.25 7.28
N TYR A 204 -12.84 -15.62 6.87
CA TYR A 204 -12.01 -16.61 7.57
C TYR A 204 -10.93 -15.97 8.45
N ALA A 205 -11.04 -14.67 8.73
CA ALA A 205 -10.06 -13.97 9.55
C ALA A 205 -10.06 -14.51 10.99
N ASP A 206 -8.87 -14.55 11.57
CA ASP A 206 -8.63 -14.95 12.95
C ASP A 206 -8.04 -13.75 13.69
N ALA A 207 -8.75 -13.27 14.72
CA ALA A 207 -8.43 -12.00 15.37
C ALA A 207 -6.98 -11.95 15.90
N GLU A 208 -6.47 -13.06 16.45
CA GLU A 208 -5.10 -13.11 16.98
C GLU A 208 -4.07 -13.04 15.85
N LYS A 209 -4.32 -13.73 14.74
CA LYS A 209 -3.43 -13.68 13.56
C LYS A 209 -3.44 -12.31 12.89
N GLU A 210 -4.61 -11.69 12.76
CA GLU A 210 -4.72 -10.34 12.17
C GLU A 210 -4.01 -9.30 13.05
N PHE A 211 -4.15 -9.41 14.38
CA PHE A 211 -3.41 -8.55 15.30
C PHE A 211 -1.89 -8.77 15.21
N ALA A 212 -1.44 -10.03 15.14
CA ALA A 212 -0.03 -10.36 14.97
C ALA A 212 0.54 -9.78 13.65
N GLU A 213 -0.24 -9.79 12.57
CA GLU A 213 0.13 -9.16 11.30
C GLU A 213 0.27 -7.63 11.42
N CYS A 214 -0.65 -6.96 12.11
CA CYS A 214 -0.52 -5.53 12.41
C CYS A 214 0.77 -5.23 13.18
N MET A 215 1.08 -6.02 14.21
CA MET A 215 2.30 -5.87 15.00
C MET A 215 3.57 -6.09 14.17
N LEU A 216 3.57 -7.07 13.26
CA LEU A 216 4.67 -7.29 12.33
C LEU A 216 4.91 -6.08 11.41
N LYS A 217 3.83 -5.46 10.92
CA LYS A 217 3.90 -4.29 10.03
C LYS A 217 4.40 -3.03 10.75
N ILE A 218 4.06 -2.86 12.04
CA ILE A 218 4.42 -1.67 12.81
C ILE A 218 5.82 -1.77 13.46
N ALA A 219 6.32 -2.99 13.70
CA ALA A 219 7.55 -3.25 14.44
C ALA A 219 8.80 -2.46 13.94
N PRO A 220 9.08 -2.34 12.63
CA PRO A 220 10.24 -1.57 12.16
C PRO A 220 10.18 -0.09 12.55
N MET A 221 8.98 0.51 12.56
CA MET A 221 8.81 1.91 12.95
C MET A 221 8.97 2.08 14.46
N LEU A 222 8.39 1.18 15.27
CA LEU A 222 8.57 1.16 16.72
C LEU A 222 10.04 1.05 17.09
N GLN A 223 10.81 0.16 16.43
CA GLN A 223 12.24 0.01 16.66
C GLN A 223 12.99 1.33 16.46
N ILE A 224 12.65 2.08 15.41
CA ILE A 224 13.31 3.36 15.12
C ILE A 224 12.94 4.44 16.15
N ILE A 225 11.68 4.49 16.57
CA ILE A 225 11.22 5.49 17.55
C ILE A 225 11.76 5.20 18.95
N LEU A 226 11.72 3.95 19.41
CA LEU A 226 12.18 3.58 20.75
C LEU A 226 13.71 3.60 20.91
N ALA A 227 14.45 3.54 19.80
CA ALA A 227 15.91 3.66 19.78
C ALA A 227 16.42 5.09 19.53
N SER A 228 15.53 6.09 19.45
CA SER A 228 15.87 7.50 19.22
C SER A 228 15.57 8.34 20.45
#